data_AF-A0A818TG48-F1
#
_entry.id   AF-A0A818TG48-F1
#
_cell.length_a   1.000
_cell.length_b   1.000
_cell.length_c   1.000
_cell.angle_alpha   90.00
_cell.angle_beta   90.00
_cell.angle_gamma   90.00
#
_symmetry.space_group_name_H-M   'P 1'
#
loop_
_entity.id
_entity.type
_entity.pdbx_description
1 polymer ?
#
loop_
_entity_poly.entity_id
_entity_poly.type
_entity_poly.pdbx_seq_one_letter_code
_entity_poly.pdbx_strand_id
1 'polypeptide(L)'
;MALTLTRRVCGKCNKGAGTAMCYGCEQAFCTKHFLEHRQDLSQQMEYIGQEHDVIQRDLTHEQDTHFLITRINQWEQESITKIQIAAQSARTNLQQLLNRPKNNLQTSVSKITEELQSSRELDDYTELDIKRWTDQLQEFRKILDAPIPVNIDYEKDSRSAVRLIKINDQQSLDSLYQTSQVPEYNDWISHSSDTFLSERFDDIFGKVILSEGGLVATCAGGHADRSCVCGTSRYSVGVHYIHFRIEQTSTHYHSFFGIINSSEKMTFDIWNSSSFNGWWDLDYSVISGKSNRRLSPETIRMGDDVTLMLDCINRRIQLEHHRTNRTVTMSIDIQLCPFPWKIIVLLLGKDDCVRILQ
;
A
#
# COMPACT_ATOMS: atom_id res chain seq x y z
N MET A 1 -2.67 84.33 -58.46
CA MET A 1 -3.42 83.71 -57.35
C MET A 1 -2.42 83.34 -56.26
N ALA A 2 -2.39 84.10 -55.16
CA ALA A 2 -1.44 83.89 -54.06
C ALA A 2 -2.00 82.84 -53.09
N LEU A 3 -1.24 81.76 -52.87
CA LEU A 3 -1.54 80.71 -51.89
C LEU A 3 -1.32 81.26 -50.48
N THR A 4 -2.40 81.44 -49.73
CA THR A 4 -2.38 81.73 -48.30
C THR A 4 -1.82 80.52 -47.52
N LEU A 5 -0.56 80.58 -47.11
CA LEU A 5 0.00 79.63 -46.15
C LEU A 5 -0.64 79.88 -44.78
N THR A 6 -1.72 79.15 -44.46
CA THR A 6 -2.21 79.00 -43.09
C THR A 6 -1.14 78.33 -42.25
N ARG A 7 -0.42 79.14 -41.47
CA ARG A 7 0.67 78.69 -40.60
C ARG A 7 0.06 77.87 -39.46
N ARG A 8 0.11 76.53 -39.56
CA ARG A 8 -0.42 75.63 -38.53
C ARG A 8 0.32 75.87 -37.21
N VAL A 9 -0.40 75.96 -36.10
CA VAL A 9 0.18 76.12 -34.76
C VAL A 9 0.61 74.78 -34.19
N CYS A 10 1.58 74.80 -33.27
CA CYS A 10 2.06 73.60 -32.59
C CYS A 10 0.97 72.95 -31.73
N GLY A 11 0.55 71.71 -32.01
CA GLY A 11 -0.51 71.00 -31.29
C GLY A 11 -0.26 70.78 -29.80
N LYS A 12 1.01 70.75 -29.36
CA LYS A 12 1.38 70.59 -27.93
C LYS A 12 1.33 71.89 -27.11
N CYS A 13 1.60 73.05 -27.70
CA CYS A 13 1.72 74.31 -26.93
C CYS A 13 0.91 75.49 -27.46
N ASN A 14 0.33 75.39 -28.66
CA ASN A 14 -0.49 76.40 -29.35
C ASN A 14 0.14 77.80 -29.48
N LYS A 15 1.44 77.95 -29.21
CA LYS A 15 2.16 79.24 -29.19
C LYS A 15 3.21 79.37 -30.29
N GLY A 16 3.85 78.26 -30.68
CA GLY A 16 4.85 78.25 -31.75
C GLY A 16 4.24 77.93 -33.11
N ALA A 17 4.80 78.50 -34.18
CA ALA A 17 4.51 78.04 -35.54
C ALA A 17 4.97 76.57 -35.69
N GLY A 18 4.11 75.72 -36.23
CA GLY A 18 4.43 74.34 -36.57
C GLY A 18 5.50 74.33 -37.66
N THR A 19 6.70 73.85 -37.32
CA THR A 19 7.84 73.77 -38.24
C THR A 19 7.99 72.37 -38.84
N ALA A 20 7.44 71.35 -38.18
CA ALA A 20 7.43 69.96 -38.64
C ALA A 20 6.08 69.31 -38.38
N MET A 21 5.67 68.41 -39.26
CA MET A 21 4.43 67.63 -39.13
C MET A 21 4.79 66.17 -38.85
N CYS A 22 4.14 65.56 -37.86
CA CYS A 22 4.19 64.12 -37.70
C CYS A 22 3.00 63.50 -38.43
N TYR A 23 3.27 62.66 -39.43
CA TYR A 23 2.21 61.99 -40.19
C TYR A 23 1.47 60.93 -39.36
N GLY A 24 2.12 60.33 -38.36
CA GLY A 24 1.51 59.30 -37.53
C GLY A 24 0.41 59.82 -36.59
N CYS A 25 0.56 61.04 -36.06
CA CYS A 25 -0.46 61.67 -35.20
C CYS A 25 -1.18 62.86 -35.88
N GLU A 26 -0.87 63.12 -37.14
CA GLU A 26 -1.40 64.22 -37.98
C GLU A 26 -1.29 65.64 -37.38
N GLN A 27 -0.41 65.83 -36.41
CA GLN A 27 -0.22 67.11 -35.71
C GLN A 27 1.04 67.85 -36.19
N ALA A 28 0.93 69.17 -36.26
CA ALA A 28 2.08 70.06 -36.48
C ALA A 28 2.71 70.42 -35.14
N PHE A 29 4.04 70.43 -35.06
CA PHE A 29 4.79 70.75 -33.84
C PHE A 29 5.82 71.84 -34.13
N CYS A 30 6.13 72.66 -33.13
CA CYS A 30 7.35 73.46 -33.19
C CYS A 30 8.57 72.56 -32.97
N THR A 31 9.75 73.01 -33.38
CA THR A 31 10.98 72.20 -33.37
C THR A 31 11.25 71.52 -32.02
N LYS A 32 11.04 72.23 -30.89
CA LYS A 32 11.22 71.66 -29.55
C LYS A 32 10.26 70.51 -29.26
N HIS A 33 8.96 70.73 -29.44
CA HIS A 33 7.95 69.70 -29.16
C HIS A 33 7.97 68.55 -30.18
N PHE A 34 8.50 68.78 -31.38
CA PHE A 34 8.73 67.72 -32.35
C PHE A 34 9.87 66.78 -31.91
N LEU A 35 10.96 67.34 -31.36
CA LEU A 35 12.07 66.55 -30.81
C LEU A 35 11.62 65.77 -29.57
N GLU A 36 10.88 66.39 -28.66
CA GLU A 36 10.28 65.70 -27.51
C GLU A 36 9.36 64.55 -27.96
N HIS A 37 8.48 64.81 -28.92
CA HIS A 37 7.59 63.77 -29.45
C HIS A 37 8.36 62.58 -30.07
N ARG A 38 9.45 62.87 -30.79
CA ARG A 38 10.32 61.82 -31.35
C ARG A 38 11.08 61.06 -30.26
N GLN A 39 11.49 61.73 -29.20
CA GLN A 39 12.12 61.09 -28.04
C GLN A 39 11.13 60.18 -27.31
N ASP A 40 9.89 60.62 -27.08
CA ASP A 40 8.84 59.80 -26.47
C ASP A 40 8.55 58.54 -27.30
N LEU A 41 8.48 58.66 -28.63
CA LEU A 41 8.31 57.51 -29.53
C LEU A 41 9.50 56.54 -29.47
N SER A 42 10.73 57.06 -29.34
CA SER A 42 11.92 56.22 -29.18
C SER A 42 11.88 55.42 -27.88
N GLN A 43 11.45 56.05 -26.78
CA GLN A 43 11.30 55.36 -25.49
C GLN A 43 10.23 54.27 -25.53
N GLN A 44 9.10 54.53 -26.21
CA GLN A 44 8.06 53.52 -26.40
C GLN A 44 8.56 52.34 -27.23
N MET A 45 9.34 52.59 -28.28
CA MET A 45 9.91 51.52 -29.10
C MET A 45 10.93 50.68 -28.31
N GLU A 46 11.75 51.31 -27.47
CA GLU A 46 12.69 50.62 -26.59
C GLU A 46 11.94 49.73 -25.59
N TYR A 47 10.85 50.21 -24.99
CA TYR A 47 10.00 49.42 -24.12
C TYR A 47 9.40 48.21 -24.84
N ILE A 48 8.88 48.39 -26.06
CA ILE A 48 8.35 47.28 -26.88
C ILE A 48 9.44 46.26 -27.20
N GLY A 49 10.67 46.71 -27.51
CA GLY A 49 11.80 45.83 -27.73
C GLY A 49 12.16 44.99 -26.50
N GLN A 50 12.17 45.62 -25.31
CA GLN A 50 12.43 44.92 -24.05
C GLN A 50 11.34 43.86 -23.74
N GLU A 51 10.07 44.20 -23.91
CA GLU A 51 8.96 43.24 -23.71
C GLU A 51 9.04 42.08 -24.70
N HIS A 52 9.35 42.35 -25.97
CA HIS A 52 9.56 41.32 -26.98
C HIS A 52 10.69 40.35 -26.59
N ASP A 53 11.82 40.88 -26.13
CA ASP A 53 12.97 40.07 -25.71
C ASP A 53 12.66 39.21 -24.47
N VAL A 54 11.84 39.70 -23.55
CA VAL A 54 11.34 38.93 -22.40
C VAL A 54 10.44 37.79 -22.88
N ILE A 55 9.45 38.09 -23.71
CA ILE A 55 8.53 37.06 -24.24
C ILE A 55 9.29 36.00 -25.05
N GLN A 56 10.25 36.42 -25.88
CA GLN A 56 11.06 35.48 -26.66
C GLN A 56 11.91 34.59 -25.77
N ARG A 57 12.49 35.13 -24.68
CA ARG A 57 13.20 34.34 -23.67
C ARG A 57 12.28 33.34 -22.96
N ASP A 58 11.07 33.75 -22.59
CA ASP A 58 10.10 32.87 -21.91
C ASP A 58 9.59 31.75 -22.84
N LEU A 59 9.44 32.03 -24.14
CA LEU A 59 9.05 31.04 -25.15
C LEU A 59 10.17 30.06 -25.50
N THR A 60 11.43 30.48 -25.38
CA THR A 60 12.61 29.64 -25.68
C THR A 60 13.16 28.91 -24.46
N HIS A 61 12.74 29.28 -23.25
CA HIS A 61 13.07 28.52 -22.07
C HIS A 61 12.33 27.18 -22.11
N GLU A 62 13.07 26.09 -22.27
CA GLU A 62 12.55 24.73 -22.35
C GLU A 62 11.58 24.43 -21.20
N GLN A 63 10.37 24.00 -21.57
CA GLN A 63 9.31 23.49 -20.69
C GLN A 63 9.66 22.14 -20.04
N ASP A 64 10.95 21.86 -19.82
CA ASP A 64 11.45 20.61 -19.22
C ASP A 64 11.01 20.44 -17.75
N THR A 65 10.33 21.45 -17.20
CA THR A 65 9.78 21.45 -15.83
C THR A 65 8.26 21.61 -15.81
N HIS A 66 7.57 21.42 -16.94
CA HIS A 66 6.10 21.45 -16.92
C HIS A 66 5.60 20.34 -15.98
N PHE A 67 4.79 20.71 -14.99
CA PHE A 67 4.35 19.80 -13.92
C PHE A 67 3.71 18.49 -14.44
N LEU A 68 3.08 18.53 -15.62
CA LEU A 68 2.53 17.33 -16.27
C LEU A 68 3.62 16.37 -16.77
N ILE A 69 4.73 16.88 -17.29
CA ILE A 69 5.88 16.05 -17.69
C ILE A 69 6.49 15.39 -16.45
N THR A 70 6.66 16.14 -15.36
CA THR A 70 7.09 15.58 -14.07
C THR A 70 6.14 14.49 -13.59
N ARG A 71 4.82 14.68 -13.74
CA ARG A 71 3.81 13.68 -13.37
C ARG A 71 3.84 12.43 -14.26
N ILE A 72 4.11 12.58 -15.56
CA ILE A 72 4.27 11.46 -16.49
C ILE A 72 5.53 10.67 -16.13
N ASN A 73 6.66 11.35 -15.91
CA ASN A 73 7.92 10.73 -15.50
C ASN A 73 7.77 9.99 -14.17
N GLN A 74 7.02 10.58 -13.22
CA GLN A 74 6.70 9.93 -11.95
C GLN A 74 5.88 8.64 -12.17
N TRP A 75 4.82 8.72 -12.97
CA TRP A 75 3.98 7.55 -13.28
C TRP A 75 4.77 6.44 -13.98
N GLU A 76 5.66 6.78 -14.91
CA GLU A 76 6.55 5.83 -15.59
C GLU A 76 7.46 5.13 -14.58
N GLN A 77 8.13 5.89 -13.72
CA GLN A 77 9.06 5.35 -12.72
C GLN A 77 8.34 4.45 -11.71
N GLU A 78 7.16 4.85 -11.25
CA GLU A 78 6.33 4.02 -10.36
C GLU A 78 5.91 2.71 -11.05
N SER A 79 5.57 2.77 -12.34
CA SER A 79 5.16 1.59 -13.11
C SER A 79 6.31 0.61 -13.32
N ILE A 80 7.49 1.11 -13.69
CA ILE A 80 8.72 0.30 -13.81
C ILE A 80 9.04 -0.39 -12.48
N THR A 81 8.98 0.38 -11.38
CA THR A 81 9.26 -0.14 -10.03
C THR A 81 8.30 -1.27 -9.66
N LYS A 82 6.99 -1.11 -9.93
CA LYS A 82 6.00 -2.16 -9.68
C LYS A 82 6.28 -3.43 -10.48
N ILE A 83 6.65 -3.31 -11.75
CA ILE A 83 7.00 -4.45 -12.60
C ILE A 83 8.24 -5.17 -12.04
N GLN A 84 9.26 -4.41 -11.63
CA GLN A 84 10.49 -4.97 -11.06
C GLN A 84 10.21 -5.71 -9.75
N ILE A 85 9.41 -5.13 -8.86
CA ILE A 85 9.01 -5.77 -7.60
C ILE A 85 8.25 -7.07 -7.87
N ALA A 86 7.27 -7.05 -8.79
CA ALA A 86 6.50 -8.24 -9.14
C ALA A 86 7.39 -9.34 -9.74
N ALA A 87 8.29 -8.97 -10.66
CA ALA A 87 9.24 -9.90 -11.26
C ALA A 87 10.20 -10.50 -10.21
N GLN A 88 10.67 -9.68 -9.27
CA GLN A 88 11.57 -10.14 -8.21
C GLN A 88 10.85 -11.06 -7.23
N SER A 89 9.62 -10.73 -6.84
CA SER A 89 8.78 -11.61 -6.01
C SER A 89 8.55 -12.95 -6.71
N ALA A 90 8.23 -12.95 -8.01
CA ALA A 90 8.09 -14.19 -8.78
C ALA A 90 9.39 -15.02 -8.77
N ARG A 91 10.55 -14.41 -9.00
CA ARG A 91 11.84 -15.12 -8.92
C ARG A 91 12.10 -15.70 -7.53
N THR A 92 11.85 -14.95 -6.47
CA THR A 92 12.04 -15.41 -5.09
C THR A 92 11.10 -16.57 -4.76
N ASN A 93 9.83 -16.48 -5.15
CA ASN A 93 8.86 -17.57 -4.97
C ASN A 93 9.29 -18.84 -5.70
N LEU A 94 9.77 -18.72 -6.95
CA LEU A 94 10.32 -19.85 -7.68
C LEU A 94 11.52 -20.47 -6.95
N GLN A 95 12.47 -19.64 -6.51
CA GLN A 95 13.64 -20.12 -5.77
C GLN A 95 13.25 -20.85 -4.48
N GLN A 96 12.25 -20.34 -3.75
CA GLN A 96 11.73 -21.02 -2.56
C GLN A 96 11.12 -22.38 -2.90
N LEU A 97 10.29 -22.47 -3.94
CA LEU A 97 9.72 -23.74 -4.40
C LEU A 97 10.80 -24.73 -4.83
N LEU A 98 11.84 -24.26 -5.53
CA LEU A 98 12.98 -25.08 -5.96
C LEU A 98 13.85 -25.54 -4.77
N ASN A 99 13.97 -24.74 -3.71
CA ASN A 99 14.82 -25.02 -2.56
C ASN A 99 14.12 -25.84 -1.48
N ARG A 100 12.78 -25.80 -1.40
CA ARG A 100 12.01 -26.58 -0.42
C ARG A 100 12.32 -28.09 -0.43
N PRO A 101 12.28 -28.81 -1.58
CA PRO A 101 12.63 -30.23 -1.59
C PRO A 101 14.10 -30.46 -1.22
N LYS A 102 15.00 -29.57 -1.62
CA LYS A 102 16.44 -29.66 -1.30
C LYS A 102 16.70 -29.52 0.19
N ASN A 103 16.05 -28.55 0.86
CA ASN A 103 16.21 -28.33 2.30
C ASN A 103 15.66 -29.49 3.11
N ASN A 104 14.50 -30.03 2.73
CA ASN A 104 13.91 -31.19 3.40
C ASN A 104 14.81 -32.43 3.26
N LEU A 105 15.37 -32.65 2.06
CA LEU A 105 16.33 -33.72 1.81
C LEU A 105 17.63 -33.55 2.60
N GLN A 106 18.11 -32.31 2.76
CA GLN A 106 19.35 -32.04 3.47
C GLN A 106 19.31 -32.55 4.91
N THR A 107 18.21 -32.34 5.64
CA THR A 107 18.05 -32.87 7.00
C THR A 107 18.04 -34.39 7.02
N SER A 108 17.36 -35.04 6.07
CA SER A 108 17.32 -36.50 6.00
C SER A 108 18.67 -37.12 5.62
N VAL A 109 19.43 -36.47 4.73
CA VAL A 109 20.79 -36.87 4.35
C VAL A 109 21.75 -36.70 5.53
N SER A 110 21.66 -35.61 6.29
CA SER A 110 22.46 -35.41 7.51
C SER A 110 22.23 -36.53 8.52
N LYS A 111 20.98 -36.94 8.74
CA LYS A 111 20.66 -38.04 9.66
C LYS A 111 21.29 -39.37 9.22
N ILE A 112 21.18 -39.72 7.93
CA ILE A 112 21.84 -40.94 7.41
C ILE A 112 23.36 -40.83 7.52
N THR A 113 23.93 -39.63 7.35
CA THR A 113 25.37 -39.40 7.49
C THR A 113 25.83 -39.68 8.92
N GLU A 114 25.08 -39.22 9.93
CA GLU A 114 25.35 -39.49 11.34
C GLU A 114 25.21 -40.98 11.68
N GLU A 115 24.15 -41.64 11.20
CA GLU A 115 23.95 -43.08 11.38
C GLU A 115 25.09 -43.90 10.75
N LEU A 116 25.48 -43.58 9.52
CA LEU A 116 26.59 -44.24 8.82
C LEU A 116 27.92 -44.05 9.55
N GLN A 117 28.18 -42.84 10.06
CA GLN A 117 29.41 -42.54 10.77
C GLN A 117 29.47 -43.27 12.10
N SER A 118 28.40 -43.22 12.89
CA SER A 118 28.31 -43.93 14.16
C SER A 118 28.48 -45.44 13.98
N SER A 119 27.79 -46.02 13.00
CA SER A 119 27.88 -47.47 12.78
C SER A 119 29.22 -47.92 12.24
N ARG A 120 29.92 -47.07 11.48
CA ARG A 120 31.27 -47.36 11.00
C ARG A 120 32.31 -47.27 12.11
N GLU A 121 32.15 -46.34 13.05
CA GLU A 121 33.03 -46.20 14.22
C GLU A 121 32.84 -47.36 15.21
N LEU A 122 31.61 -47.85 15.36
CA LEU A 122 31.25 -48.95 16.25
C LEU A 122 31.37 -50.34 15.61
N ASP A 123 31.57 -50.41 14.28
CA ASP A 123 31.57 -51.63 13.46
C ASP A 123 30.31 -52.50 13.69
N ASP A 124 29.16 -51.84 13.87
CA ASP A 124 27.90 -52.45 14.33
C ASP A 124 26.82 -52.59 13.24
N TYR A 125 27.20 -52.49 11.97
CA TYR A 125 26.28 -52.56 10.84
C TYR A 125 26.02 -54.01 10.37
N THR A 126 24.80 -54.24 9.89
CA THR A 126 24.40 -55.51 9.26
C THR A 126 24.08 -55.32 7.78
N GLU A 127 23.93 -56.42 7.03
CA GLU A 127 23.46 -56.38 5.64
C GLU A 127 22.08 -55.73 5.50
N LEU A 128 21.26 -55.78 6.56
CA LEU A 128 19.96 -55.10 6.61
C LEU A 128 20.10 -53.58 6.70
N ASP A 129 21.07 -53.08 7.47
CA ASP A 129 21.35 -51.65 7.59
C ASP A 129 21.92 -51.08 6.29
N ILE A 130 22.87 -51.80 5.66
CA ILE A 130 23.43 -51.44 4.35
C ILE A 130 22.33 -51.36 3.30
N LYS A 131 21.41 -52.34 3.28
CA LYS A 131 20.28 -52.33 2.36
C LYS A 131 19.34 -51.16 2.64
N ARG A 132 18.99 -50.90 3.91
CA ARG A 132 18.14 -49.77 4.32
C ARG A 132 18.71 -48.43 3.85
N TRP A 133 19.98 -48.16 4.12
CA TRP A 133 20.62 -46.90 3.69
C TRP A 133 20.71 -46.80 2.17
N THR A 134 20.97 -47.91 1.46
CA THR A 134 20.97 -47.94 -0.01
C THR A 134 19.60 -47.57 -0.59
N ASP A 135 18.52 -48.16 -0.06
CA ASP A 135 17.16 -47.89 -0.50
C ASP A 135 16.76 -46.42 -0.22
N GLN A 136 17.15 -45.87 0.94
CA GLN A 136 16.90 -44.46 1.27
C GLN A 136 17.66 -43.49 0.35
N LEU A 137 18.91 -43.78 0.02
CA LEU A 137 19.72 -42.96 -0.91
C LEU A 137 19.14 -42.98 -2.33
N GLN A 138 18.62 -44.13 -2.78
CA GLN A 138 17.93 -44.22 -4.07
C GLN A 138 16.64 -43.39 -4.09
N GLU A 139 15.88 -43.39 -3.00
CA GLU A 139 14.65 -42.61 -2.90
C GLU A 139 14.92 -41.10 -2.89
N PHE A 140 15.95 -40.65 -2.17
CA PHE A 140 16.39 -39.26 -2.20
C PHE A 140 16.81 -38.80 -3.60
N ARG A 141 17.46 -39.69 -4.36
CA ARG A 141 17.84 -39.40 -5.74
C ARG A 141 16.63 -39.21 -6.65
N LYS A 142 15.61 -40.04 -6.52
CA LYS A 142 14.35 -39.87 -7.27
C LYS A 142 13.67 -38.54 -6.98
N ILE A 143 13.69 -38.07 -5.72
CA ILE A 143 13.08 -36.78 -5.34
C ILE A 143 13.86 -35.60 -5.96
N LEU A 144 15.19 -35.69 -6.04
CA LEU A 144 16.02 -34.66 -6.69
C LEU A 144 15.84 -34.62 -8.20
N ASP A 145 15.65 -35.78 -8.82
CA ASP A 145 15.53 -35.92 -10.27
C ASP A 145 14.08 -35.68 -10.76
N ALA A 146 13.10 -35.60 -9.84
CA ALA A 146 11.70 -35.37 -10.17
C ALA A 146 11.47 -33.92 -10.68
N PRO A 147 10.78 -33.73 -11.83
CA PRO A 147 10.44 -32.41 -12.31
C PRO A 147 9.44 -31.73 -11.39
N ILE A 148 9.73 -30.50 -10.98
CA ILE A 148 8.85 -29.72 -10.10
C ILE A 148 7.73 -29.12 -10.97
N PRO A 149 6.45 -29.45 -10.71
CA PRO A 149 5.33 -28.97 -11.49
C PRO A 149 5.03 -27.51 -11.12
N VAL A 150 5.61 -26.57 -11.87
CA VAL A 150 5.41 -25.13 -11.70
C VAL A 150 4.61 -24.59 -12.88
N ASN A 151 3.54 -23.84 -12.60
CA ASN A 151 2.81 -23.11 -13.62
C ASN A 151 3.06 -21.61 -13.53
N ILE A 152 3.30 -20.98 -14.68
CA ILE A 152 3.43 -19.53 -14.81
C ILE A 152 2.07 -19.00 -15.27
N ASP A 153 1.40 -18.25 -14.40
CA ASP A 153 0.13 -17.59 -14.70
C ASP A 153 0.35 -16.08 -14.87
N TYR A 154 -0.57 -15.44 -15.59
CA TYR A 154 -0.59 -14.00 -15.81
C TYR A 154 -1.85 -13.42 -15.18
N GLU A 155 -1.76 -12.24 -14.57
CA GLU A 155 -2.96 -11.59 -14.03
C GLU A 155 -4.06 -11.45 -15.09
N LYS A 156 -5.25 -12.01 -14.79
CA LYS A 156 -6.44 -12.04 -15.66
C LYS A 156 -7.15 -10.69 -15.78
N ASP A 157 -6.46 -9.57 -15.60
CA ASP A 157 -7.06 -8.28 -15.91
C ASP A 157 -6.85 -7.97 -17.39
N SER A 158 -7.94 -8.10 -18.16
CA SER A 158 -7.93 -7.87 -19.61
C SER A 158 -7.76 -6.39 -19.97
N ARG A 159 -7.79 -5.49 -18.98
CA ARG A 159 -7.67 -4.04 -19.15
C ARG A 159 -6.30 -3.47 -18.78
N SER A 160 -5.44 -4.28 -18.15
CA SER A 160 -4.10 -3.85 -17.78
C SER A 160 -3.16 -3.87 -18.97
N ALA A 161 -2.53 -2.73 -19.27
CA ALA A 161 -1.51 -2.62 -20.31
C ALA A 161 -0.28 -3.49 -20.02
N VAL A 162 -0.04 -3.83 -18.75
CA VAL A 162 1.04 -4.72 -18.30
C VAL A 162 0.46 -5.85 -17.47
N ARG A 163 0.75 -7.09 -17.86
CA ARG A 163 0.35 -8.30 -17.11
C ARG A 163 1.48 -8.72 -16.18
N LEU A 164 1.16 -8.87 -14.90
CA LEU A 164 2.14 -9.34 -13.92
C LEU A 164 2.21 -10.87 -13.90
N ILE A 165 3.42 -11.38 -13.68
CA ILE A 165 3.72 -12.81 -13.63
C ILE A 165 3.40 -13.35 -12.23
N LYS A 166 2.71 -14.49 -12.16
CA LYS A 166 2.46 -15.26 -10.94
C LYS A 166 2.95 -16.68 -11.12
N ILE A 167 3.47 -17.25 -10.04
CA ILE A 167 3.97 -18.62 -10.02
C ILE A 167 3.10 -19.40 -9.05
N ASN A 168 2.46 -20.46 -9.55
CA ASN A 168 1.54 -21.29 -8.78
C ASN A 168 2.08 -22.73 -8.67
N ASP A 169 1.93 -23.33 -7.49
CA ASP A 169 2.24 -24.73 -7.21
C ASP A 169 1.02 -25.60 -7.55
N GLN A 170 1.20 -26.57 -8.46
CA GLN A 170 0.14 -27.47 -8.92
C GLN A 170 -0.38 -28.41 -7.82
N GLN A 171 0.39 -28.67 -6.75
CA GLN A 171 -0.05 -29.54 -5.65
C GLN A 171 -1.25 -28.97 -4.86
N SER A 172 -1.57 -27.69 -5.03
CA SER A 172 -2.70 -27.02 -4.35
C SER A 172 -4.06 -27.17 -5.05
N LEU A 173 -4.11 -27.71 -6.28
CA LEU A 173 -5.35 -27.83 -7.05
C LEU A 173 -6.01 -29.23 -6.96
N ASP A 174 -5.26 -30.28 -6.62
CA ASP A 174 -5.79 -31.65 -6.56
C ASP A 174 -6.48 -32.00 -5.23
N SER A 175 -6.32 -31.18 -4.18
CA SER A 175 -6.91 -31.42 -2.86
C SER A 175 -8.40 -31.04 -2.73
N LEU A 176 -9.06 -30.61 -3.82
CA LEU A 176 -10.48 -30.21 -3.80
C LEU A 176 -11.47 -31.33 -4.16
N TYR A 177 -11.01 -32.55 -4.40
CA TYR A 177 -11.90 -33.70 -4.64
C TYR A 177 -11.38 -34.98 -3.97
N GLN A 178 -11.59 -35.13 -2.66
CA GLN A 178 -11.95 -36.43 -2.05
C GLN A 178 -12.32 -36.31 -0.55
N THR A 179 -13.63 -36.41 -0.32
CA THR A 179 -14.34 -37.15 0.75
C THR A 179 -13.96 -37.04 2.24
N SER A 180 -14.99 -36.64 3.00
CA SER A 180 -15.37 -37.02 4.36
C SER A 180 -14.77 -38.32 4.91
N GLN A 181 -14.08 -38.23 6.06
CA GLN A 181 -14.34 -38.92 7.33
C GLN A 181 -13.18 -38.61 8.33
N VAL A 182 -13.53 -38.31 9.57
CA VAL A 182 -12.68 -38.10 10.78
C VAL A 182 -12.83 -39.40 11.62
N PRO A 183 -11.92 -39.86 12.54
CA PRO A 183 -10.93 -39.16 13.39
C PRO A 183 -9.51 -39.81 13.36
N GLU A 184 -8.42 -39.40 14.01
CA GLU A 184 -8.14 -38.70 15.27
C GLU A 184 -6.61 -38.41 15.34
N TYR A 185 -6.22 -37.30 15.97
CA TYR A 185 -4.98 -37.02 16.73
C TYR A 185 -3.58 -37.39 16.16
N ASN A 186 -2.84 -36.39 15.68
CA ASN A 186 -1.61 -35.91 16.35
C ASN A 186 -1.05 -34.65 15.66
N ASP A 187 -0.49 -33.78 16.50
CA ASP A 187 0.38 -32.64 16.25
C ASP A 187 1.02 -32.55 14.85
N TRP A 188 1.16 -31.32 14.38
CA TRP A 188 2.45 -30.69 14.02
C TRP A 188 2.10 -29.30 13.46
N ILE A 189 1.94 -28.35 14.37
CA ILE A 189 2.08 -26.92 14.07
C ILE A 189 3.53 -26.72 13.62
N SER A 190 3.74 -26.70 12.31
CA SER A 190 4.98 -26.24 11.69
C SER A 190 4.71 -24.85 11.16
N HIS A 191 4.90 -23.86 12.03
CA HIS A 191 4.89 -22.45 11.67
C HIS A 191 5.87 -22.23 10.52
N SER A 192 5.33 -21.98 9.33
CA SER A 192 6.07 -21.33 8.26
C SER A 192 6.45 -19.95 8.77
N SER A 193 7.75 -19.72 8.88
CA SER A 193 8.35 -18.44 9.22
C SER A 193 8.07 -17.42 8.12
N ASP A 194 6.88 -16.84 8.17
CA ASP A 194 6.54 -15.63 7.44
C ASP A 194 7.37 -14.48 8.01
N THR A 195 8.00 -13.73 7.12
CA THR A 195 8.67 -12.46 7.40
C THR A 195 7.77 -11.58 8.27
N PHE A 196 8.10 -11.50 9.57
CA PHE A 196 7.42 -10.65 10.54
C PHE A 196 7.56 -9.18 10.11
N LEU A 197 6.57 -8.66 9.40
CA LEU A 197 6.31 -7.23 9.43
C LEU A 197 6.06 -6.91 10.90
N SER A 198 6.90 -6.06 11.50
CA SER A 198 6.71 -5.64 12.89
C SER A 198 5.49 -4.74 12.95
N GLU A 199 4.30 -5.33 13.03
CA GLU A 199 3.05 -4.59 13.10
C GLU A 199 3.02 -3.71 14.34
N ARG A 200 2.56 -2.47 14.16
CA ARG A 200 2.52 -1.41 15.16
C ARG A 200 1.37 -0.49 14.82
N PHE A 201 0.75 0.09 15.84
CA PHE A 201 -0.18 1.19 15.71
C PHE A 201 0.53 2.49 15.31
N ASP A 202 -0.11 3.29 14.46
CA ASP A 202 0.45 4.56 13.97
C ASP A 202 -0.64 5.62 13.71
N ASP A 203 -1.51 5.38 12.72
CA ASP A 203 -2.57 6.32 12.33
C ASP A 203 -3.66 6.41 13.41
N ILE A 204 -3.77 7.55 14.11
CA ILE A 204 -4.74 7.79 15.19
C ILE A 204 -5.86 8.73 14.74
N PHE A 205 -7.08 8.45 15.22
CA PHE A 205 -8.17 9.40 15.27
C PHE A 205 -8.82 9.42 16.65
N GLY A 206 -9.20 10.61 17.12
CA GLY A 206 -9.73 10.81 18.47
C GLY A 206 -8.62 10.87 19.52
N LYS A 207 -8.94 10.46 20.75
CA LYS A 207 -8.04 10.55 21.91
C LYS A 207 -7.40 9.19 22.21
N VAL A 208 -6.61 8.67 21.29
CA VAL A 208 -5.76 7.49 21.53
C VAL A 208 -4.34 7.95 21.88
N ILE A 209 -3.76 7.32 22.89
CA ILE A 209 -2.35 7.46 23.25
C ILE A 209 -1.64 6.17 22.85
N LEU A 210 -0.55 6.29 22.09
CA LEU A 210 0.32 5.16 21.77
C LEU A 210 1.48 5.11 22.75
N SER A 211 1.82 3.91 23.22
CA SER A 211 2.98 3.67 24.07
C SER A 211 3.77 2.45 23.58
N GLU A 212 4.92 2.20 24.20
CA GLU A 212 5.80 1.06 23.88
C GLU A 212 6.19 0.96 22.39
N GLY A 213 6.46 2.12 21.78
CA GLY A 213 6.81 2.21 20.37
C GLY A 213 5.66 1.83 19.43
N GLY A 214 4.41 2.11 19.82
CA GLY A 214 3.23 1.82 18.99
C GLY A 214 2.71 0.39 19.14
N LEU A 215 3.18 -0.38 20.13
CA LEU A 215 2.61 -1.72 20.40
C LEU A 215 1.34 -1.66 21.24
N VAL A 216 1.12 -0.57 21.97
CA VAL A 216 -0.02 -0.40 22.87
C VAL A 216 -0.79 0.84 22.47
N ALA A 217 -2.12 0.70 22.34
CA ALA A 217 -3.04 1.79 22.10
C ALA A 217 -4.03 1.89 23.26
N THR A 218 -4.06 3.05 23.90
CA THR A 218 -4.94 3.33 25.05
C THR A 218 -5.86 4.51 24.75
N CYS A 219 -7.15 4.36 25.01
CA CYS A 219 -8.12 5.44 24.85
C CYS A 219 -8.08 6.39 26.07
N ALA A 220 -7.69 7.63 25.84
CA ALA A 220 -7.85 8.74 26.80
C ALA A 220 -9.19 9.48 26.62
N GLY A 221 -10.04 8.98 25.73
CA GLY A 221 -11.33 9.54 25.38
C GLY A 221 -12.39 9.43 26.47
N GLY A 222 -13.43 10.26 26.33
CA GLY A 222 -14.63 10.13 27.15
C GLY A 222 -15.47 8.91 26.75
N HIS A 223 -16.67 8.82 27.32
CA HIS A 223 -17.61 7.76 26.96
C HIS A 223 -18.04 7.89 25.49
N ALA A 224 -17.83 6.84 24.69
CA ALA A 224 -18.18 6.78 23.27
C ALA A 224 -17.46 7.83 22.38
N ASP A 225 -16.21 8.16 22.70
CA ASP A 225 -15.40 9.16 21.96
C ASP A 225 -15.00 8.70 20.55
N ARG A 226 -15.36 7.46 20.16
CA ARG A 226 -15.15 6.91 18.82
C ARG A 226 -13.68 6.95 18.38
N SER A 227 -12.79 6.90 19.36
CA SER A 227 -11.35 6.88 19.16
C SER A 227 -10.95 5.59 18.43
N CYS A 228 -10.09 5.71 17.43
CA CYS A 228 -9.63 4.57 16.67
C CYS A 228 -8.17 4.70 16.28
N VAL A 229 -7.57 3.56 16.01
CA VAL A 229 -6.17 3.45 15.64
C VAL A 229 -6.00 2.46 14.51
N CYS A 230 -5.04 2.72 13.63
CA CYS A 230 -4.70 1.86 12.52
C CYS A 230 -3.27 1.34 12.62
N GLY A 231 -3.06 0.19 12.01
CA GLY A 231 -1.73 -0.40 11.86
C GLY A 231 -0.86 0.32 10.84
N THR A 232 0.44 0.10 10.94
CA THR A 232 1.48 0.60 10.04
C THR A 232 1.52 -0.18 8.74
N SER A 233 1.29 -1.50 8.79
CA SER A 233 1.42 -2.33 7.58
C SER A 233 0.27 -2.13 6.60
N ARG A 234 0.54 -2.55 5.36
CA ARG A 234 -0.36 -2.46 4.21
C ARG A 234 -0.40 -3.82 3.54
N TYR A 235 -1.53 -4.51 3.68
CA TYR A 235 -1.68 -5.91 3.30
C TYR A 235 -2.40 -6.02 1.95
N SER A 236 -1.70 -6.56 0.94
CA SER A 236 -2.26 -6.75 -0.41
C SER A 236 -2.11 -8.17 -0.95
N VAL A 237 -1.29 -9.01 -0.29
CA VAL A 237 -0.89 -10.34 -0.75
C VAL A 237 -0.64 -11.25 0.45
N GLY A 238 -0.85 -12.56 0.31
CA GLY A 238 -0.56 -13.53 1.38
C GLY A 238 -1.63 -13.65 2.46
N VAL A 239 -1.28 -14.35 3.54
CA VAL A 239 -2.08 -14.51 4.75
C VAL A 239 -1.28 -13.93 5.92
N HIS A 240 -1.91 -13.09 6.73
CA HIS A 240 -1.24 -12.42 7.86
C HIS A 240 -2.00 -12.66 9.13
N TYR A 241 -1.28 -12.80 10.24
CA TYR A 241 -1.86 -13.00 11.57
C TYR A 241 -1.40 -11.86 12.47
N ILE A 242 -2.35 -11.18 13.09
CA ILE A 242 -2.07 -10.11 14.04
C ILE A 242 -2.69 -10.52 15.37
N HIS A 243 -1.83 -10.67 16.36
CA HIS A 243 -2.21 -11.09 17.70
C HIS A 243 -2.43 -9.85 18.57
N PHE A 244 -3.55 -9.81 19.28
CA PHE A 244 -3.89 -8.73 20.19
C PHE A 244 -4.18 -9.27 21.60
N ARG A 245 -3.68 -8.55 22.60
CA ARG A 245 -4.03 -8.70 24.02
C ARG A 245 -4.96 -7.57 24.43
N ILE A 246 -6.07 -7.91 25.07
CA ILE A 246 -6.97 -6.91 25.68
C ILE A 246 -6.45 -6.59 27.08
N GLU A 247 -5.73 -5.49 27.22
CA GLU A 247 -5.15 -5.10 28.52
C GLU A 247 -6.21 -4.49 29.44
N GLN A 248 -7.14 -3.73 28.88
CA GLN A 248 -8.20 -3.06 29.63
C GLN A 248 -9.43 -2.87 28.73
N THR A 249 -10.62 -3.04 29.31
CA THR A 249 -11.90 -2.84 28.62
C THR A 249 -12.87 -2.19 29.60
N SER A 250 -13.54 -1.14 29.17
CA SER A 250 -14.65 -0.54 29.90
C SER A 250 -15.87 -1.47 29.90
N THR A 251 -16.68 -1.42 30.96
CA THR A 251 -17.81 -2.34 31.14
C THR A 251 -19.03 -2.04 30.25
N HIS A 252 -18.93 -1.08 29.32
CA HIS A 252 -20.09 -0.58 28.58
C HIS A 252 -19.95 -0.70 27.06
N TYR A 253 -18.73 -0.86 26.55
CA TYR A 253 -18.48 -0.92 25.12
C TYR A 253 -17.40 -1.95 24.79
N HIS A 254 -17.62 -2.65 23.69
CA HIS A 254 -16.65 -3.58 23.15
C HIS A 254 -15.68 -2.85 22.24
N SER A 255 -14.45 -3.33 22.19
CA SER A 255 -13.49 -2.92 21.15
C SER A 255 -13.89 -3.51 19.80
N PHE A 256 -13.63 -2.77 18.73
CA PHE A 256 -13.76 -3.28 17.36
C PHE A 256 -12.42 -3.79 16.85
N PHE A 257 -12.43 -4.90 16.11
CA PHE A 257 -11.28 -5.41 15.38
C PHE A 257 -11.66 -5.65 13.93
N GLY A 258 -10.85 -5.14 13.00
CA GLY A 258 -11.13 -5.33 11.59
C GLY A 258 -10.11 -4.73 10.66
N ILE A 259 -10.57 -4.45 9.44
CA ILE A 259 -9.78 -3.83 8.39
C ILE A 259 -10.50 -2.63 7.78
N ILE A 260 -9.69 -1.84 7.08
CA ILE A 260 -10.15 -0.80 6.19
C ILE A 260 -9.21 -0.68 4.99
N ASN A 261 -9.66 -0.03 3.91
CA ASN A 261 -8.77 0.31 2.80
C ASN A 261 -7.69 1.29 3.29
N SER A 262 -6.44 1.08 2.86
CA SER A 262 -5.33 1.88 3.35
C SER A 262 -5.37 3.35 2.96
N SER A 263 -5.96 3.66 1.81
CA SER A 263 -6.14 5.01 1.27
C SER A 263 -7.32 5.74 1.93
N GLU A 264 -8.16 5.04 2.71
CA GLU A 264 -9.24 5.65 3.47
C GLU A 264 -8.69 6.60 4.53
N LYS A 265 -9.19 7.84 4.52
CA LYS A 265 -8.85 8.84 5.54
C LYS A 265 -9.61 8.56 6.82
N MET A 266 -8.90 8.62 7.93
CA MET A 266 -9.54 8.54 9.24
C MET A 266 -10.42 9.77 9.48
N THR A 267 -11.71 9.53 9.72
CA THR A 267 -12.70 10.56 10.01
C THR A 267 -13.60 10.11 11.15
N PHE A 268 -14.40 11.03 11.66
CA PHE A 268 -15.36 10.70 12.72
C PHE A 268 -16.33 9.60 12.32
N ASP A 269 -16.75 9.54 11.06
CA ASP A 269 -17.76 8.58 10.58
C ASP A 269 -17.12 7.36 9.87
N ILE A 270 -15.92 6.97 10.25
CA ILE A 270 -15.15 5.90 9.58
C ILE A 270 -15.91 4.57 9.51
N TRP A 271 -16.75 4.25 10.51
CA TRP A 271 -17.55 3.02 10.51
C TRP A 271 -18.67 3.00 9.46
N ASN A 272 -19.02 4.15 8.88
CA ASN A 272 -19.98 4.22 7.77
C ASN A 272 -19.29 4.03 6.41
N SER A 273 -17.95 3.97 6.36
CA SER A 273 -17.23 3.71 5.11
C SER A 273 -17.56 2.31 4.58
N SER A 274 -17.75 2.21 3.27
CA SER A 274 -17.90 0.93 2.58
C SER A 274 -16.66 0.03 2.71
N SER A 275 -15.51 0.60 3.07
CA SER A 275 -14.28 -0.16 3.28
C SER A 275 -14.12 -0.66 4.72
N PHE A 276 -14.99 -0.26 5.65
CA PHE A 276 -14.91 -0.66 7.05
C PHE A 276 -15.55 -2.04 7.29
N ASN A 277 -14.74 -3.02 7.70
CA ASN A 277 -15.16 -4.42 7.85
C ASN A 277 -14.54 -5.05 9.11
N GLY A 278 -15.32 -5.78 9.90
CA GLY A 278 -14.82 -6.43 11.11
C GLY A 278 -15.89 -6.76 12.13
N TRP A 279 -15.52 -6.82 13.42
CA TRP A 279 -16.42 -7.23 14.50
C TRP A 279 -16.26 -6.39 15.75
N TRP A 280 -17.40 -6.13 16.39
CA TRP A 280 -17.52 -5.86 17.81
C TRP A 280 -17.78 -7.22 18.49
N ASP A 281 -16.89 -7.64 19.38
CA ASP A 281 -17.12 -8.79 20.27
C ASP A 281 -17.54 -10.12 19.59
N LEU A 282 -16.99 -10.42 18.40
CA LEU A 282 -17.26 -11.58 17.52
C LEU A 282 -18.67 -11.69 16.93
N ASP A 283 -19.72 -11.44 17.72
CA ASP A 283 -21.12 -11.69 17.33
C ASP A 283 -21.79 -10.47 16.71
N TYR A 284 -21.15 -9.31 16.76
CA TYR A 284 -21.62 -8.09 16.12
C TYR A 284 -20.68 -7.71 14.98
N SER A 285 -20.99 -8.18 13.77
CA SER A 285 -20.20 -7.88 12.57
C SER A 285 -20.59 -6.55 11.92
N VAL A 286 -19.62 -5.95 11.25
CA VAL A 286 -19.79 -4.82 10.34
C VAL A 286 -19.24 -5.23 8.99
N ILE A 287 -20.08 -5.20 7.96
CA ILE A 287 -19.73 -5.56 6.58
C ILE A 287 -19.99 -4.36 5.70
N SER A 288 -18.93 -3.81 5.10
CA SER A 288 -18.97 -2.62 4.26
C SER A 288 -19.71 -1.45 4.91
N GLY A 289 -19.37 -1.18 6.17
CA GLY A 289 -19.97 -0.13 6.99
C GLY A 289 -21.39 -0.42 7.50
N LYS A 290 -21.98 -1.58 7.18
CA LYS A 290 -23.31 -1.97 7.64
C LYS A 290 -23.21 -2.91 8.83
N SER A 291 -23.82 -2.49 9.94
CA SER A 291 -23.90 -3.25 11.17
C SER A 291 -24.91 -4.40 11.08
N ASN A 292 -24.48 -5.60 11.49
CA ASN A 292 -25.37 -6.74 11.70
C ASN A 292 -25.19 -7.23 13.14
N ARG A 293 -26.08 -6.75 14.02
CA ARG A 293 -26.02 -7.04 15.45
C ARG A 293 -26.79 -8.31 15.76
N ARG A 294 -26.10 -9.31 16.31
CA ARG A 294 -26.74 -10.39 17.08
C ARG A 294 -26.61 -10.04 18.56
N LEU A 295 -27.70 -10.15 19.31
CA LEU A 295 -27.66 -9.99 20.76
C LEU A 295 -27.03 -11.24 21.35
N SER A 296 -25.78 -11.15 21.77
CA SER A 296 -25.09 -12.18 22.54
C SER A 296 -24.45 -11.55 23.79
N PRO A 297 -24.20 -12.36 24.84
CA PRO A 297 -23.45 -11.92 26.00
C PRO A 297 -21.99 -11.64 25.64
N GLU A 298 -21.36 -10.78 26.43
CA GLU A 298 -20.00 -10.31 26.20
C GLU A 298 -18.99 -11.47 26.14
N THR A 299 -18.31 -11.63 25.00
CA THR A 299 -17.41 -12.75 24.74
C THR A 299 -15.95 -12.41 25.03
N ILE A 300 -15.45 -11.27 24.57
CA ILE A 300 -14.08 -10.76 24.72
C ILE A 300 -14.01 -9.89 25.97
N ARG A 301 -13.06 -10.17 26.86
CA ARG A 301 -12.88 -9.50 28.15
C ARG A 301 -11.42 -9.12 28.40
N MET A 302 -11.19 -8.38 29.49
CA MET A 302 -9.85 -8.04 29.95
C MET A 302 -9.03 -9.31 30.19
N GLY A 303 -7.80 -9.31 29.66
CA GLY A 303 -6.87 -10.44 29.70
C GLY A 303 -7.01 -11.42 28.56
N ASP A 304 -8.05 -11.31 27.72
CA ASP A 304 -8.24 -12.21 26.59
C ASP A 304 -7.28 -11.92 25.43
N ASP A 305 -7.03 -12.97 24.65
CA ASP A 305 -6.30 -12.94 23.39
C ASP A 305 -7.22 -13.12 22.20
N VAL A 306 -6.99 -12.29 21.17
CA VAL A 306 -7.61 -12.45 19.87
C VAL A 306 -6.59 -12.40 18.76
N THR A 307 -6.83 -13.16 17.70
CA THR A 307 -6.01 -13.14 16.49
C THR A 307 -6.86 -12.72 15.30
N LEU A 308 -6.48 -11.63 14.65
CA LEU A 308 -7.06 -11.20 13.38
C LEU A 308 -6.22 -11.79 12.25
N MET A 309 -6.81 -12.70 11.48
CA MET A 309 -6.21 -13.22 10.26
C MET A 309 -6.70 -12.42 9.05
N LEU A 310 -5.77 -12.01 8.20
CA LEU A 310 -5.99 -11.30 6.94
C LEU A 310 -5.60 -12.20 5.77
N ASP A 311 -6.57 -12.79 5.09
CA ASP A 311 -6.33 -13.67 3.95
C ASP A 311 -6.60 -12.89 2.65
N CYS A 312 -5.54 -12.27 2.13
CA CYS A 312 -5.59 -11.45 0.92
C CYS A 312 -5.81 -12.31 -0.34
N ILE A 313 -5.48 -13.61 -0.26
CA ILE A 313 -5.63 -14.57 -1.36
C ILE A 313 -7.11 -14.89 -1.55
N ASN A 314 -7.78 -15.31 -0.47
CA ASN A 314 -9.19 -15.69 -0.49
C ASN A 314 -10.14 -14.52 -0.21
N ARG A 315 -9.59 -13.30 -0.05
CA ARG A 315 -10.34 -12.06 0.18
C ARG A 315 -11.27 -12.18 1.39
N ARG A 316 -10.72 -12.65 2.51
CA ARG A 316 -11.48 -12.83 3.75
C ARG A 316 -10.65 -12.40 4.95
N ILE A 317 -11.35 -12.08 6.02
CA ILE A 317 -10.76 -11.88 7.35
C ILE A 317 -11.37 -12.88 8.32
N GLN A 318 -10.60 -13.24 9.35
CA GLN A 318 -11.08 -14.06 10.46
C GLN A 318 -10.66 -13.45 11.78
N LEU A 319 -11.53 -13.55 12.79
CA LEU A 319 -11.20 -13.19 14.16
C LEU A 319 -11.36 -14.43 15.03
N GLU A 320 -10.25 -14.88 15.60
CA GLU A 320 -10.18 -16.01 16.52
C GLU A 320 -10.04 -15.48 17.94
N HIS A 321 -10.84 -16.02 18.86
CA HIS A 321 -10.75 -15.74 20.28
C HIS A 321 -10.26 -16.97 21.02
N HIS A 322 -9.06 -16.85 21.62
CA HIS A 322 -8.28 -17.99 22.09
C HIS A 322 -8.90 -18.67 23.31
N ARG A 323 -9.44 -17.90 24.26
CA ARG A 323 -10.05 -18.46 25.48
C ARG A 323 -11.27 -19.32 25.19
N THR A 324 -12.12 -18.92 24.24
CA THR A 324 -13.33 -19.70 23.90
C THR A 324 -13.14 -20.62 22.70
N ASN A 325 -11.97 -20.59 22.05
CA ASN A 325 -11.69 -21.27 20.78
C ASN A 325 -12.79 -21.00 19.73
N ARG A 326 -13.31 -19.76 19.68
CA ARG A 326 -14.35 -19.36 18.73
C ARG A 326 -13.69 -18.58 17.60
N THR A 327 -14.04 -18.94 16.37
CA THR A 327 -13.55 -18.23 15.17
C THR A 327 -14.73 -17.76 14.34
N VAL A 328 -14.71 -16.48 13.97
CA VAL A 328 -15.67 -15.89 13.04
C VAL A 328 -14.95 -15.52 11.75
N THR A 329 -15.62 -15.73 10.62
CA THR A 329 -15.06 -15.48 9.27
C THR A 329 -15.97 -14.57 8.48
N MET A 330 -15.39 -13.67 7.70
CA MET A 330 -16.11 -12.76 6.82
C MET A 330 -15.39 -12.65 5.46
N SER A 331 -16.13 -12.82 4.37
CA SER A 331 -15.66 -12.51 3.02
C SER A 331 -15.72 -11.01 2.77
N ILE A 332 -14.71 -10.47 2.10
CA ILE A 332 -14.55 -9.04 1.82
C ILE A 332 -14.80 -8.79 0.34
N ASP A 333 -15.74 -7.89 0.06
CA ASP A 333 -15.93 -7.36 -1.29
C ASP A 333 -14.83 -6.34 -1.61
N ILE A 334 -13.90 -6.73 -2.47
CA ILE A 334 -12.79 -5.89 -2.90
C ILE A 334 -13.21 -4.68 -3.74
N GLN A 335 -14.44 -4.63 -4.26
CA GLN A 335 -14.96 -3.42 -4.91
C GLN A 335 -15.29 -2.33 -3.89
N LEU A 336 -15.67 -2.73 -2.67
CA LEU A 336 -16.03 -1.83 -1.57
C LEU A 336 -14.85 -1.58 -0.62
N CYS A 337 -13.98 -2.58 -0.44
CA CYS A 337 -12.75 -2.51 0.36
C CYS A 337 -11.54 -3.01 -0.46
N PRO A 338 -11.03 -2.21 -1.41
CA PRO A 338 -9.90 -2.62 -2.23
C PRO A 338 -8.61 -2.76 -1.41
N PHE A 339 -7.63 -3.48 -1.94
CA PHE A 339 -6.28 -3.52 -1.39
C PHE A 339 -5.55 -2.17 -1.61
N PRO A 340 -4.54 -1.84 -0.78
CA PRO A 340 -4.11 -2.55 0.43
C PRO A 340 -5.11 -2.42 1.58
N TRP A 341 -5.18 -3.44 2.42
CA TRP A 341 -5.85 -3.36 3.71
C TRP A 341 -4.90 -2.84 4.79
N LYS A 342 -5.45 -2.18 5.81
CA LYS A 342 -4.78 -1.87 7.07
C LYS A 342 -5.68 -2.34 8.22
N ILE A 343 -5.07 -2.83 9.30
CA ILE A 343 -5.84 -3.18 10.51
C ILE A 343 -6.40 -1.91 11.14
N ILE A 344 -7.60 -2.00 11.70
CA ILE A 344 -8.23 -0.91 12.44
C ILE A 344 -8.81 -1.46 13.75
N VAL A 345 -8.58 -0.72 14.83
CA VAL A 345 -9.11 -1.01 16.17
C VAL A 345 -9.85 0.22 16.70
N LEU A 346 -11.09 0.06 17.14
CA LEU A 346 -11.84 1.14 17.82
C LEU A 346 -11.86 0.87 19.32
N LEU A 347 -11.57 1.92 20.08
CA LEU A 347 -11.56 1.93 21.54
C LEU A 347 -12.62 2.94 21.99
N LEU A 348 -13.71 2.46 22.59
CA LEU A 348 -14.92 3.26 22.83
C LEU A 348 -15.06 3.75 24.27
N GLY A 349 -14.47 3.01 25.20
CA GLY A 349 -14.40 3.33 26.61
C GLY A 349 -13.16 4.15 26.95
N LYS A 350 -13.28 4.94 28.01
CA LYS A 350 -12.12 5.51 28.66
C LYS A 350 -11.26 4.37 29.21
N ASP A 351 -9.95 4.49 29.01
CA ASP A 351 -8.93 3.55 29.45
C ASP A 351 -8.99 2.18 28.73
N ASP A 352 -9.83 2.00 27.71
CA ASP A 352 -9.76 0.83 26.82
C ASP A 352 -8.34 0.72 26.26
N CYS A 353 -7.72 -0.44 26.40
CA CYS A 353 -6.33 -0.67 26.07
C CYS A 353 -6.14 -1.99 25.33
N VAL A 354 -5.52 -1.91 24.16
CA VAL A 354 -5.21 -3.06 23.31
C VAL A 354 -3.73 -3.04 22.97
N ARG A 355 -3.09 -4.20 23.06
CA ARG A 355 -1.68 -4.40 22.70
C ARG A 355 -1.57 -5.34 21.51
N ILE A 356 -0.68 -5.04 20.57
CA ILE A 356 -0.19 -5.97 19.55
C ILE A 356 0.91 -6.84 20.18
N LEU A 357 0.78 -8.17 20.04
CA LEU A 357 1.79 -9.13 20.47
C LEU A 357 2.75 -9.42 19.31
N GLN A 358 4.05 -9.47 19.60
CA GLN A 358 5.12 -9.73 18.64
C GLN A 358 5.62 -11.16 18.70
#